data_AF-A0A4Q1B4X4-F1
#
_entry.id   AF-A0A4Q1B4X4-F1
#
_cell.length_a   1.000
_cell.length_b   1.000
_cell.length_c   1.000
_cell.angle_alpha   90.00
_cell.angle_beta   90.00
_cell.angle_gamma   90.00
#
_symmetry.space_group_name_H-M   'P 1'
#
loop_
_entity.id
_entity.type
_entity.pdbx_description
1 polymer ?
#
loop_
_entity_poly.entity_id
_entity_poly.type
_entity_poly.pdbx_seq_one_letter_code
_entity_poly.pdbx_strand_id
1 'polypeptide(L)'
;MSYVEKFKTNIEKTNYNNLDEENKQFIENISLKYEFSFQELKQLIDFAIDFKMWHEKELKDIFKEEYSNRKQCFNDIRNKWIELKNKPNSYNNFSKDLYKDDVRRFKFTQYEAPKAALGSCPVASPNTRCCNLMTLDAVQSCGFDCSYCSIQSFYNQDKIGFDVNFKENLKNLKLDPNKTYHIGTGQSSDSLMWGNKEGVLDALFDFARRNENVILEFKTKSNNIKYFLENDVPKNIICTWSLNTPTIIDNEEHLAASLEKRIEAAKKVSQKGVLVGFHFHPIVHYENYLEEYEEVYKTLISNFEPNKVALVSMGTLTFIKPVIQKIRNRNFKSKILQMPMVDANGKQSYPLEIKREMFSHAYNTFKPWHDKVYFYLCMEDHSLWKDVFGYEYATNDEMENEMKTSYFDKITAIK
;
A
#
# COMPACT_ATOMS: atom_id res chain seq x y z
N MET A 1 28.88 -35.75 -3.08
CA MET A 1 28.79 -34.32 -3.41
C MET A 1 29.49 -33.53 -2.33
N SER A 2 30.58 -32.85 -2.68
CA SER A 2 31.32 -31.96 -1.77
C SER A 2 30.41 -30.81 -1.29
N TYR A 3 30.77 -30.15 -0.19
CA TYR A 3 29.99 -28.98 0.25
C TYR A 3 30.01 -27.86 -0.80
N VAL A 4 31.13 -27.68 -1.51
CA VAL A 4 31.28 -26.70 -2.61
C VAL A 4 30.23 -26.92 -3.71
N GLU A 5 30.03 -28.17 -4.14
CA GLU A 5 29.00 -28.51 -5.14
C GLU A 5 27.58 -28.28 -4.62
N LYS A 6 27.33 -28.62 -3.34
CA LYS A 6 26.05 -28.33 -2.68
C LYS A 6 25.78 -26.83 -2.60
N PHE A 7 26.77 -26.02 -2.24
CA PHE A 7 26.66 -24.57 -2.15
C PHE A 7 26.22 -23.99 -3.49
N LYS A 8 26.95 -24.30 -4.57
CA LYS A 8 26.64 -23.82 -5.94
C LYS A 8 25.22 -24.18 -6.38
N THR A 9 24.79 -25.41 -6.11
CA THR A 9 23.43 -25.87 -6.46
C THR A 9 22.35 -25.20 -5.60
N ASN A 10 22.66 -24.92 -4.33
CA ASN A 10 21.71 -24.37 -3.39
C ASN A 10 21.46 -22.88 -3.62
N ILE A 11 22.51 -22.10 -3.93
CA ILE A 11 22.37 -20.64 -4.12
C ILE A 11 21.44 -20.28 -5.29
N GLU A 12 21.39 -21.11 -6.34
CA GLU A 12 20.47 -20.96 -7.48
C GLU A 12 18.98 -20.95 -7.07
N LYS A 13 18.65 -21.52 -5.90
CA LYS A 13 17.29 -21.61 -5.36
C LYS A 13 17.01 -20.57 -4.27
N THR A 14 17.86 -19.55 -4.17
CA THR A 14 17.80 -18.50 -3.15
C THR A 14 17.95 -17.11 -3.78
N ASN A 15 17.89 -16.07 -2.96
CA ASN A 15 18.06 -14.68 -3.39
C ASN A 15 19.54 -14.25 -3.53
N TYR A 16 20.47 -15.21 -3.64
CA TYR A 16 21.92 -14.94 -3.66
C TYR A 16 22.34 -13.93 -4.72
N ASN A 17 21.69 -13.96 -5.89
CA ASN A 17 22.00 -13.07 -7.00
C ASN A 17 21.68 -11.60 -6.73
N ASN A 18 20.88 -11.30 -5.70
CA ASN A 18 20.52 -9.92 -5.33
C ASN A 18 21.56 -9.24 -4.42
N LEU A 19 22.50 -10.02 -3.88
CA LEU A 19 23.59 -9.48 -3.07
C LEU A 19 24.59 -8.76 -3.97
N ASP A 20 25.27 -7.76 -3.43
CA ASP A 20 26.48 -7.24 -4.07
C ASP A 20 27.63 -8.25 -3.98
N GLU A 21 28.68 -8.00 -4.77
CA GLU A 21 29.82 -8.92 -4.86
C GLU A 21 30.53 -9.13 -3.53
N GLU A 22 30.55 -8.12 -2.66
CA GLU A 22 31.17 -8.22 -1.34
C GLU A 22 30.38 -9.17 -0.43
N ASN A 23 29.05 -9.00 -0.34
CA ASN A 23 28.20 -9.90 0.44
C ASN A 23 28.15 -11.32 -0.15
N LYS A 24 28.23 -11.48 -1.48
CA LYS A 24 28.36 -12.80 -2.11
C LYS A 24 29.61 -13.52 -1.63
N GLN A 25 30.78 -12.89 -1.77
CA GLN A 25 32.07 -13.44 -1.34
C GLN A 25 32.05 -13.78 0.16
N PHE A 26 31.47 -12.89 0.98
CA PHE A 26 31.35 -13.12 2.40
C PHE A 26 30.51 -14.36 2.73
N ILE A 27 29.32 -14.48 2.14
CA ILE A 27 28.43 -15.64 2.35
C ILE A 27 29.08 -16.94 1.87
N GLU A 28 29.77 -16.92 0.72
CA GLU A 28 30.52 -18.08 0.23
C GLU A 28 31.58 -18.53 1.23
N ASN A 29 32.42 -17.60 1.72
CA ASN A 29 33.48 -17.90 2.69
C ASN A 29 32.93 -18.54 3.98
N ILE A 30 31.91 -17.93 4.60
CA ILE A 30 31.34 -18.48 5.84
C ILE A 30 30.61 -19.80 5.59
N SER A 31 30.01 -19.99 4.41
CA SER A 31 29.32 -21.23 4.08
C SER A 31 30.29 -22.38 3.90
N LEU A 32 31.42 -22.16 3.22
CA LEU A 32 32.47 -23.17 3.08
C LEU A 32 33.15 -23.49 4.43
N LYS A 33 33.27 -22.52 5.34
CA LYS A 33 33.84 -22.73 6.68
C LYS A 33 32.90 -23.53 7.60
N TYR A 34 31.61 -23.22 7.61
CA TYR A 34 30.65 -23.76 8.59
C TYR A 34 29.69 -24.82 8.03
N GLU A 35 29.70 -25.06 6.73
CA GLU A 35 28.88 -26.07 6.04
C GLU A 35 27.37 -25.98 6.35
N PHE A 36 26.77 -24.79 6.16
CA PHE A 36 25.34 -24.57 6.39
C PHE A 36 24.42 -25.49 5.58
N SER A 37 23.33 -25.95 6.20
CA SER A 37 22.24 -26.62 5.49
C SER A 37 21.57 -25.67 4.49
N PHE A 38 20.82 -26.22 3.53
CA PHE A 38 20.08 -25.40 2.56
C PHE A 38 19.18 -24.35 3.23
N GLN A 39 18.46 -24.74 4.28
CA GLN A 39 17.50 -23.86 4.96
C GLN A 39 18.20 -22.76 5.78
N GLU A 40 19.39 -23.04 6.32
CA GLU A 40 20.22 -22.03 7.00
C GLU A 40 20.84 -21.07 5.99
N LEU A 41 21.42 -21.59 4.90
CA LEU A 41 22.00 -20.78 3.83
C LEU A 41 20.96 -19.83 3.23
N LYS A 42 19.76 -20.33 2.92
CA LYS A 42 18.65 -19.50 2.44
C LYS A 42 18.33 -18.36 3.42
N GLN A 43 18.26 -18.66 4.72
CA GLN A 43 17.99 -17.64 5.74
C GLN A 43 19.13 -16.63 5.88
N LEU A 44 20.39 -17.07 5.85
CA LEU A 44 21.54 -16.17 5.91
C LEU A 44 21.57 -15.19 4.73
N ILE A 45 21.21 -15.66 3.54
CA ILE A 45 21.08 -14.82 2.34
C ILE A 45 19.92 -13.83 2.52
N ASP A 46 18.76 -14.28 2.99
CA ASP A 46 17.63 -13.39 3.29
C ASP A 46 18.00 -12.35 4.37
N PHE A 47 18.76 -12.72 5.39
CA PHE A 47 19.23 -11.80 6.45
C PHE A 47 20.22 -10.76 5.91
N ALA A 48 21.16 -11.15 5.06
CA ALA A 48 22.11 -10.22 4.45
C ALA A 48 21.39 -9.17 3.59
N ILE A 49 20.39 -9.60 2.81
CA ILE A 49 19.52 -8.68 2.05
C ILE A 49 18.76 -7.77 2.99
N ASP A 50 18.16 -8.31 4.05
CA ASP A 50 17.38 -7.55 5.02
C ASP A 50 18.25 -6.49 5.73
N PHE A 51 19.44 -6.81 6.24
CA PHE A 51 20.33 -5.84 6.88
C PHE A 51 20.67 -4.68 5.93
N LYS A 52 21.03 -5.01 4.69
CA LYS A 52 21.32 -4.00 3.68
C LYS A 52 20.09 -3.16 3.35
N MET A 53 18.93 -3.78 3.15
CA MET A 53 17.67 -3.09 2.86
C MET A 53 17.29 -2.14 4.00
N TRP A 54 17.39 -2.60 5.25
CA TRP A 54 17.03 -1.83 6.44
C TRP A 54 18.03 -0.72 6.76
N HIS A 55 19.07 -0.54 5.95
CA HIS A 55 20.15 0.41 6.19
C HIS A 55 20.80 0.20 7.56
N GLU A 56 20.97 -1.06 7.95
CA GLU A 56 21.65 -1.49 9.17
C GLU A 56 23.07 -1.97 8.86
N LYS A 57 23.86 -2.26 9.91
CA LYS A 57 25.18 -2.90 9.76
C LYS A 57 25.05 -4.20 8.98
N GLU A 58 25.91 -4.40 7.99
CA GLU A 58 25.83 -5.55 7.10
C GLU A 58 26.36 -6.82 7.77
N LEU A 59 26.11 -7.97 7.13
CA LEU A 59 26.45 -9.26 7.72
C LEU A 59 27.93 -9.37 8.09
N LYS A 60 28.82 -8.84 7.25
CA LYS A 60 30.28 -8.79 7.48
C LYS A 60 30.67 -7.98 8.72
N ASP A 61 29.94 -6.91 9.02
CA ASP A 61 30.25 -5.98 10.11
C ASP A 61 29.79 -6.50 11.46
N ILE A 62 28.78 -7.38 11.45
CA ILE A 62 28.24 -8.00 12.67
C ILE A 62 28.80 -9.40 12.93
N PHE A 63 29.58 -9.97 12.00
CA PHE A 63 30.14 -11.30 12.15
C PHE A 63 31.33 -11.31 13.12
N LYS A 64 31.42 -12.33 13.99
CA LYS A 64 32.57 -12.51 14.89
C LYS A 64 33.72 -13.14 14.12
N GLU A 65 34.97 -12.87 14.52
CA GLU A 65 36.15 -13.48 13.90
C GLU A 65 36.04 -15.01 13.79
N GLU A 66 35.51 -15.66 14.84
CA GLU A 66 35.28 -17.10 14.83
C GLU A 66 34.10 -17.53 15.73
N TYR A 67 33.43 -18.59 15.31
CA TYR A 67 32.44 -19.35 16.08
C TYR A 67 32.90 -20.80 16.27
N SER A 68 32.61 -21.36 17.44
CA SER A 68 33.00 -22.74 17.80
C SER A 68 32.35 -23.82 16.92
N ASN A 69 31.17 -23.53 16.34
CA ASN A 69 30.48 -24.44 15.42
C ASN A 69 29.41 -23.73 14.59
N ARG A 70 28.93 -24.42 13.54
CA ARG A 70 27.84 -24.00 12.64
C ARG A 70 26.60 -23.46 13.36
N LYS A 71 26.14 -24.17 14.41
CA LYS A 71 24.91 -23.83 15.13
C LYS A 71 25.05 -22.51 15.88
N GLN A 72 26.19 -22.29 16.53
CA GLN A 72 26.46 -21.02 17.21
C GLN A 72 26.57 -19.85 16.23
N CYS A 73 27.24 -20.06 15.09
CA CYS A 73 27.33 -19.06 14.03
C CYS A 73 25.95 -18.63 13.53
N PHE A 74 25.11 -19.61 13.12
CA PHE A 74 23.78 -19.33 12.59
C PHE A 74 22.88 -18.65 13.64
N ASN A 75 22.89 -19.12 14.88
CA ASN A 75 22.03 -18.58 15.93
C ASN A 75 22.43 -17.16 16.35
N ASP A 76 23.73 -16.82 16.38
CA ASP A 76 24.17 -15.46 16.68
C ASP A 76 23.66 -14.45 15.65
N ILE A 77 23.79 -14.77 14.36
CA ILE A 77 23.29 -13.93 13.26
C ILE A 77 21.76 -13.83 13.31
N ARG A 78 21.07 -14.96 13.50
CA ARG A 78 19.62 -15.00 13.61
C ARG A 78 19.12 -14.16 14.78
N ASN A 79 19.78 -14.20 15.93
CA ASN A 79 19.39 -13.43 17.11
C ASN A 79 19.53 -11.92 16.87
N LYS A 80 20.60 -11.48 16.20
CA LYS A 80 20.78 -10.07 15.80
C LYS A 80 19.70 -9.60 14.84
N TRP A 81 19.34 -10.45 13.87
CA TRP A 81 18.23 -10.17 12.95
C TRP A 81 16.88 -10.08 13.68
N ILE A 82 16.61 -11.00 14.62
CA ILE A 82 15.39 -10.97 15.45
C ILE A 82 15.35 -9.71 16.34
N GLU A 83 16.49 -9.31 16.92
CA GLU A 83 16.59 -8.11 17.75
C GLU A 83 16.19 -6.86 16.97
N LEU A 84 16.64 -6.73 15.72
CA LEU A 84 16.23 -5.65 14.84
C LEU A 84 14.74 -5.69 14.50
N LYS A 85 14.18 -6.88 14.23
CA LYS A 85 12.73 -7.04 13.97
C LYS A 85 11.84 -6.69 15.17
N ASN A 86 12.36 -6.84 16.38
CA ASN A 86 11.63 -6.54 17.62
C ASN A 86 11.76 -5.07 18.04
N LYS A 87 12.70 -4.32 17.45
CA LYS A 87 12.82 -2.88 17.67
C LYS A 87 11.81 -2.14 16.78
N PRO A 88 11.19 -1.06 17.28
CA PRO A 88 10.46 -0.13 16.42
C PRO A 88 11.35 0.33 15.26
N ASN A 89 10.76 0.49 14.09
CA ASN A 89 11.47 1.03 12.94
C ASN A 89 11.92 2.47 13.25
N SER A 90 13.13 2.83 12.83
CA SER A 90 13.65 4.21 12.91
C SER A 90 14.18 4.63 11.55
N TYR A 91 13.81 5.85 11.13
CA TYR A 91 14.28 6.46 9.88
C TYR A 91 15.35 7.53 10.12
N ASN A 92 15.88 7.65 11.34
CA ASN A 92 16.86 8.69 11.69
C ASN A 92 18.15 8.64 10.86
N ASN A 93 18.55 7.44 10.42
CA ASN A 93 19.72 7.24 9.56
C ASN A 93 19.39 7.25 8.06
N PHE A 94 18.12 7.45 7.69
CA PHE A 94 17.72 7.57 6.30
C PHE A 94 17.90 9.02 5.83
N SER A 95 18.30 9.18 4.57
CA SER A 95 18.40 10.48 3.94
C SER A 95 17.91 10.40 2.50
N LYS A 96 17.48 11.53 1.94
CA LYS A 96 17.02 11.60 0.54
C LYS A 96 18.12 11.18 -0.45
N ASP A 97 19.39 11.29 -0.05
CA ASP A 97 20.53 10.87 -0.87
C ASP A 97 20.59 9.36 -1.10
N LEU A 98 19.93 8.54 -0.27
CA LEU A 98 19.85 7.08 -0.47
C LEU A 98 19.10 6.71 -1.75
N TYR A 99 18.28 7.61 -2.28
CA TYR A 99 17.40 7.37 -3.42
C TYR A 99 17.71 8.29 -4.61
N LYS A 100 18.78 9.09 -4.53
CA LYS A 100 19.14 10.06 -5.59
C LYS A 100 19.42 9.40 -6.94
N ASP A 101 19.94 8.17 -6.89
CA ASP A 101 20.31 7.38 -8.07
C ASP A 101 19.16 6.46 -8.53
N ASP A 102 18.04 6.43 -7.79
CA ASP A 102 16.85 5.64 -8.12
C ASP A 102 16.00 6.38 -9.16
N VAL A 103 16.46 6.34 -10.41
CA VAL A 103 15.74 6.94 -11.55
C VAL A 103 14.84 5.88 -12.18
N ARG A 104 13.59 5.85 -11.74
CA ARG A 104 12.60 4.96 -12.36
C ARG A 104 12.28 5.39 -13.79
N ARG A 105 12.38 4.46 -14.72
CA ARG A 105 12.03 4.65 -16.14
C ARG A 105 10.93 3.68 -16.52
N PHE A 106 9.91 4.17 -17.20
CA PHE A 106 8.85 3.33 -17.74
C PHE A 106 8.52 3.73 -19.17
N LYS A 107 8.02 2.77 -19.94
CA LYS A 107 7.53 2.95 -21.30
C LYS A 107 6.01 2.87 -21.30
N PHE A 108 5.37 3.80 -21.98
CA PHE A 108 3.95 3.70 -22.27
C PHE A 108 3.70 2.65 -23.33
N THR A 109 2.71 1.81 -23.09
CA THR A 109 2.26 0.77 -24.02
C THR A 109 0.75 0.82 -24.09
N GLN A 110 0.21 0.38 -25.23
CA GLN A 110 -1.21 0.21 -25.44
C GLN A 110 -1.53 -1.29 -25.53
N TYR A 111 -2.71 -1.68 -25.08
CA TYR A 111 -3.25 -3.02 -25.25
C TYR A 111 -4.75 -2.95 -25.53
N GLU A 112 -5.33 -4.05 -26.01
CA GLU A 112 -6.75 -4.14 -26.31
C GLU A 112 -7.42 -5.10 -25.32
N ALA A 113 -8.30 -4.58 -24.47
CA ALA A 113 -9.15 -5.44 -23.64
C ALA A 113 -10.46 -5.77 -24.39
N PRO A 114 -10.99 -7.00 -24.25
CA PRO A 114 -12.25 -7.39 -24.87
C PRO A 114 -13.49 -6.84 -24.15
N LYS A 115 -13.34 -6.34 -22.91
CA LYS A 115 -14.41 -5.77 -22.09
C LYS A 115 -13.83 -4.82 -21.04
N ALA A 116 -14.69 -4.02 -20.42
CA ALA A 116 -14.30 -3.14 -19.33
C ALA A 116 -13.74 -3.98 -18.18
N ALA A 117 -12.61 -3.56 -17.60
CA ALA A 117 -11.96 -4.24 -16.49
C ALA A 117 -12.69 -3.95 -15.17
N LEU A 118 -13.97 -4.29 -15.11
CA LEU A 118 -14.79 -4.26 -13.91
C LEU A 118 -14.69 -5.61 -13.20
N GLY A 119 -14.28 -5.62 -11.94
CA GLY A 119 -14.18 -6.84 -11.13
C GLY A 119 -14.21 -6.57 -9.64
N SER A 120 -14.28 -7.61 -8.82
CA SER A 120 -14.23 -7.48 -7.37
C SER A 120 -12.82 -7.16 -6.89
N CYS A 121 -12.71 -6.36 -5.83
CA CYS A 121 -11.44 -6.12 -5.15
C CYS A 121 -10.76 -7.46 -4.76
N PRO A 122 -9.49 -7.69 -5.14
CA PRO A 122 -8.84 -8.99 -5.00
C PRO A 122 -8.52 -9.37 -3.54
N VAL A 123 -8.71 -8.44 -2.61
CA VAL A 123 -8.46 -8.64 -1.18
C VAL A 123 -9.75 -8.80 -0.37
N ALA A 124 -10.92 -8.85 -1.03
CA ALA A 124 -12.18 -9.12 -0.36
C ALA A 124 -12.14 -10.45 0.39
N SER A 125 -12.65 -10.45 1.62
CA SER A 125 -12.63 -11.62 2.49
C SER A 125 -13.80 -11.63 3.46
N PRO A 126 -14.46 -12.78 3.67
CA PRO A 126 -15.47 -12.95 4.72
C PRO A 126 -14.89 -12.89 6.14
N ASN A 127 -13.57 -13.07 6.30
CA ASN A 127 -12.88 -13.00 7.59
C ASN A 127 -12.59 -11.56 8.04
N THR A 128 -13.05 -10.57 7.28
CA THR A 128 -12.91 -9.14 7.57
C THR A 128 -14.30 -8.50 7.60
N ARG A 129 -14.40 -7.19 7.81
CA ARG A 129 -15.60 -6.42 7.41
C ARG A 129 -15.26 -5.63 6.17
N CYS A 130 -15.49 -6.28 5.04
CA CYS A 130 -15.05 -5.83 3.73
C CYS A 130 -16.07 -4.86 3.13
N CYS A 131 -15.58 -3.74 2.61
CA CYS A 131 -16.35 -2.78 1.82
C CYS A 131 -16.88 -3.32 0.48
N ASN A 132 -16.56 -4.57 0.12
CA ASN A 132 -16.96 -5.25 -1.11
C ASN A 132 -16.73 -4.43 -2.40
N LEU A 133 -15.71 -3.56 -2.37
CA LEU A 133 -15.39 -2.64 -3.45
C LEU A 133 -15.31 -3.36 -4.80
N MET A 134 -16.04 -2.83 -5.79
CA MET A 134 -15.78 -3.16 -7.19
C MET A 134 -14.67 -2.27 -7.71
N THR A 135 -13.85 -2.79 -8.61
CA THR A 135 -12.69 -2.10 -9.17
C THR A 135 -12.87 -1.94 -10.66
N LEU A 136 -12.59 -0.74 -11.17
CA LEU A 136 -12.59 -0.43 -12.60
C LEU A 136 -11.18 0.01 -13.00
N ASP A 137 -10.45 -0.92 -13.59
CA ASP A 137 -9.04 -0.75 -13.93
C ASP A 137 -8.87 -0.14 -15.32
N ALA A 138 -8.47 1.13 -15.38
CA ALA A 138 -8.25 1.85 -16.64
C ALA A 138 -6.81 1.76 -17.16
N VAL A 139 -5.84 1.62 -16.24
CA VAL A 139 -4.41 1.67 -16.55
C VAL A 139 -3.70 0.58 -15.75
N GLN A 140 -2.85 -0.19 -16.42
CA GLN A 140 -2.03 -1.21 -15.77
C GLN A 140 -0.66 -0.65 -15.38
N SER A 141 -0.25 -0.91 -14.14
CA SER A 141 0.98 -0.42 -13.51
C SER A 141 0.92 1.05 -13.10
N CYS A 142 1.79 1.44 -12.16
CA CYS A 142 1.86 2.77 -11.57
C CYS A 142 3.29 3.29 -11.68
N GLY A 143 3.46 4.60 -11.91
CA GLY A 143 4.79 5.23 -11.95
C GLY A 143 5.32 5.64 -10.57
N PHE A 144 4.53 5.56 -9.50
CA PHE A 144 5.01 5.76 -8.12
C PHE A 144 5.78 4.55 -7.62
N ASP A 145 6.81 4.80 -6.82
CA ASP A 145 7.76 3.80 -6.38
C ASP A 145 7.70 3.46 -4.89
N CYS A 146 6.49 3.34 -4.34
CA CYS A 146 6.31 2.94 -2.96
C CYS A 146 7.01 1.60 -2.66
N SER A 147 7.77 1.56 -1.58
CA SER A 147 8.51 0.38 -1.13
C SER A 147 7.62 -0.84 -0.86
N TYR A 148 6.44 -0.56 -0.29
CA TYR A 148 5.44 -1.53 0.09
C TYR A 148 4.45 -1.87 -1.05
N CYS A 149 4.68 -1.40 -2.28
CA CYS A 149 3.71 -1.49 -3.36
C CYS A 149 3.43 -2.94 -3.80
N SER A 150 2.16 -3.36 -3.66
CA SER A 150 1.70 -4.66 -4.17
C SER A 150 1.53 -4.67 -5.69
N ILE A 151 1.14 -3.55 -6.33
CA ILE A 151 0.94 -3.44 -7.79
C ILE A 151 2.21 -3.81 -8.55
N GLN A 152 3.37 -3.31 -8.12
CA GLN A 152 4.66 -3.65 -8.72
C GLN A 152 4.98 -5.15 -8.65
N SER A 153 4.38 -5.86 -7.71
CA SER A 153 4.50 -7.30 -7.60
C SER A 153 3.60 -8.07 -8.57
N PHE A 154 2.64 -7.43 -9.24
CA PHE A 154 1.70 -8.10 -10.15
C PHE A 154 1.88 -7.71 -11.62
N TYR A 155 2.41 -6.51 -11.90
CA TYR A 155 2.57 -6.00 -13.26
C TYR A 155 4.04 -5.99 -13.71
N ASN A 156 4.26 -5.94 -15.03
CA ASN A 156 5.60 -5.87 -15.61
C ASN A 156 6.29 -4.57 -15.20
N GLN A 157 7.44 -4.72 -14.54
CA GLN A 157 8.34 -3.61 -14.23
C GLN A 157 8.66 -2.87 -15.54
N ASP A 158 8.57 -1.54 -15.49
CA ASP A 158 8.91 -0.59 -16.57
C ASP A 158 7.92 -0.43 -17.74
N LYS A 159 6.69 -0.99 -17.67
CA LYS A 159 5.63 -0.71 -18.66
C LYS A 159 4.36 -0.19 -18.00
N ILE A 160 3.80 0.88 -18.56
CA ILE A 160 2.49 1.42 -18.20
C ILE A 160 1.53 1.14 -19.35
N GLY A 161 0.50 0.33 -19.10
CA GLY A 161 -0.44 -0.12 -20.12
C GLY A 161 -1.74 0.70 -20.11
N PHE A 162 -2.12 1.23 -21.27
CA PHE A 162 -3.43 1.86 -21.49
C PHE A 162 -4.29 0.97 -22.38
N ASP A 163 -5.53 0.70 -21.96
CA ASP A 163 -6.51 -0.02 -22.78
C ASP A 163 -7.12 0.93 -23.82
N VAL A 164 -6.82 0.72 -25.10
CA VAL A 164 -7.36 1.56 -26.19
C VAL A 164 -8.86 1.40 -26.36
N ASN A 165 -9.42 0.28 -25.92
CA ASN A 165 -10.85 -0.01 -25.99
C ASN A 165 -11.59 0.47 -24.73
N PHE A 166 -10.90 1.04 -23.73
CA PHE A 166 -11.48 1.34 -22.41
C PHE A 166 -12.76 2.16 -22.50
N LYS A 167 -12.75 3.24 -23.29
CA LYS A 167 -13.91 4.13 -23.47
C LYS A 167 -15.11 3.39 -24.07
N GLU A 168 -14.88 2.59 -25.10
CA GLU A 168 -15.96 1.87 -25.80
C GLU A 168 -16.50 0.72 -24.94
N ASN A 169 -15.60 -0.03 -24.32
CA ASN A 169 -15.91 -1.07 -23.36
C ASN A 169 -16.77 -0.55 -22.19
N LEU A 170 -16.48 0.65 -21.68
CA LEU A 170 -17.22 1.29 -20.61
C LEU A 170 -18.59 1.85 -21.05
N LYS A 171 -18.76 2.14 -22.35
CA LYS A 171 -20.09 2.46 -22.91
C LYS A 171 -20.99 1.23 -22.95
N ASN A 172 -20.41 0.07 -23.26
CA ASN A 172 -21.12 -1.19 -23.42
C ASN A 172 -21.41 -1.90 -22.09
N LEU A 173 -20.78 -1.49 -21.00
CA LEU A 173 -21.06 -1.99 -19.66
C LEU A 173 -22.52 -1.71 -19.26
N LYS A 174 -23.25 -2.76 -18.87
CA LYS A 174 -24.62 -2.68 -18.36
C LYS A 174 -24.63 -2.93 -16.85
N LEU A 175 -25.14 -1.95 -16.11
CA LEU A 175 -25.39 -2.05 -14.68
C LEU A 175 -26.89 -2.07 -14.40
N ASP A 176 -27.29 -2.68 -13.30
CA ASP A 176 -28.69 -2.67 -12.85
C ASP A 176 -29.00 -1.30 -12.23
N PRO A 177 -29.88 -0.48 -12.81
CA PRO A 177 -30.18 0.85 -12.29
C PRO A 177 -30.83 0.82 -10.90
N ASN A 178 -31.39 -0.32 -10.47
CA ASN A 178 -32.00 -0.47 -9.15
C ASN A 178 -31.00 -0.85 -8.05
N LYS A 179 -29.72 -1.02 -8.39
CA LYS A 179 -28.65 -1.34 -7.45
C LYS A 179 -27.71 -0.18 -7.27
N THR A 180 -27.26 0.00 -6.04
CA THR A 180 -26.20 0.95 -5.71
C THR A 180 -24.83 0.28 -5.82
N TYR A 181 -23.94 0.87 -6.60
CA TYR A 181 -22.58 0.38 -6.79
C TYR A 181 -21.56 1.33 -6.16
N HIS A 182 -20.54 0.78 -5.50
CA HIS A 182 -19.33 1.51 -5.14
C HIS A 182 -18.18 0.94 -5.98
N ILE A 183 -17.72 1.74 -6.94
CA ILE A 183 -16.70 1.36 -7.91
C ILE A 183 -15.48 2.23 -7.68
N GLY A 184 -14.39 1.63 -7.21
CA GLY A 184 -13.09 2.27 -7.08
C GLY A 184 -12.28 2.17 -8.35
N THR A 185 -11.58 3.24 -8.66
CA THR A 185 -10.46 3.23 -9.59
C THR A 185 -9.16 3.19 -8.78
N GLY A 186 -8.08 2.76 -9.40
CA GLY A 186 -6.76 2.78 -8.77
C GLY A 186 -6.32 1.47 -8.10
N GLN A 187 -6.92 0.34 -8.49
CA GLN A 187 -6.49 -0.99 -8.04
C GLN A 187 -5.21 -1.45 -8.77
N SER A 188 -5.09 -1.12 -10.06
CA SER A 188 -3.96 -1.49 -10.94
C SER A 188 -3.00 -0.36 -11.28
N SER A 189 -3.35 0.90 -10.95
CA SER A 189 -2.58 2.13 -11.14
C SER A 189 -2.99 3.17 -10.09
N ASP A 190 -2.43 4.38 -10.12
CA ASP A 190 -3.01 5.54 -9.46
C ASP A 190 -4.01 6.25 -10.39
N SER A 191 -5.18 6.65 -9.86
CA SER A 191 -6.29 7.15 -10.68
C SER A 191 -6.05 8.53 -11.29
N LEU A 192 -5.26 9.39 -10.64
CA LEU A 192 -5.06 10.77 -11.09
C LEU A 192 -3.66 11.04 -11.62
N MET A 193 -2.68 10.17 -11.32
CA MET A 193 -1.30 10.31 -11.75
C MET A 193 -1.15 10.69 -13.23
N TRP A 194 -1.87 10.01 -14.13
CA TRP A 194 -1.71 10.17 -15.58
C TRP A 194 -2.53 11.30 -16.20
N GLY A 195 -3.36 12.00 -15.41
CA GLY A 195 -4.32 12.97 -15.94
C GLY A 195 -5.25 12.32 -16.98
N ASN A 196 -5.75 13.11 -17.94
CA ASN A 196 -6.62 12.61 -19.00
C ASN A 196 -5.86 12.00 -20.20
N LYS A 197 -4.71 11.36 -19.95
CA LYS A 197 -3.96 10.67 -21.00
C LYS A 197 -4.83 9.56 -21.61
N GLU A 198 -4.80 9.42 -22.94
CA GLU A 198 -5.66 8.50 -23.71
C GLU A 198 -7.17 8.67 -23.46
N GLY A 199 -7.63 9.82 -22.94
CA GLY A 199 -9.06 10.08 -22.69
C GLY A 199 -9.66 9.27 -21.53
N VAL A 200 -8.84 8.77 -20.61
CA VAL A 200 -9.29 7.94 -19.47
C VAL A 200 -10.27 8.69 -18.56
N LEU A 201 -10.00 9.95 -18.23
CA LEU A 201 -10.87 10.74 -17.36
C LEU A 201 -12.14 11.19 -18.08
N ASP A 202 -12.10 11.44 -19.41
CA ASP A 202 -13.30 11.65 -20.21
C ASP A 202 -14.23 10.43 -20.11
N ALA A 203 -13.69 9.24 -20.33
CA ALA A 203 -14.45 7.99 -20.29
C ALA A 203 -15.09 7.75 -18.91
N LEU A 204 -14.33 7.98 -17.83
CA LEU A 204 -14.82 7.81 -16.47
C LEU A 204 -15.87 8.86 -16.08
N PHE A 205 -15.73 10.11 -16.50
CA PHE A 205 -16.73 11.16 -16.26
C PHE A 205 -18.03 10.84 -17.03
N ASP A 206 -17.92 10.44 -18.31
CA ASP A 206 -19.07 10.02 -19.12
C ASP A 206 -19.76 8.77 -18.55
N PHE A 207 -19.01 7.87 -17.93
CA PHE A 207 -19.57 6.72 -17.23
C PHE A 207 -20.31 7.14 -15.96
N ALA A 208 -19.73 8.00 -15.13
CA ALA A 208 -20.37 8.50 -13.91
C ALA A 208 -21.68 9.24 -14.23
N ARG A 209 -21.70 10.11 -15.25
CA ARG A 209 -22.93 10.83 -15.67
C ARG A 209 -24.06 9.90 -16.11
N ARG A 210 -23.73 8.81 -16.81
CA ARG A 210 -24.74 7.86 -17.32
C ARG A 210 -25.27 6.91 -16.26
N ASN A 211 -24.60 6.80 -15.11
CA ASN A 211 -24.92 5.83 -14.07
C ASN A 211 -24.96 6.52 -12.71
N GLU A 212 -26.00 7.31 -12.46
CA GLU A 212 -26.15 8.09 -11.21
C GLU A 212 -26.23 7.20 -9.94
N ASN A 213 -26.57 5.91 -10.11
CA ASN A 213 -26.58 4.88 -9.05
C ASN A 213 -25.17 4.33 -8.69
N VAL A 214 -24.10 4.86 -9.31
CA VAL A 214 -22.72 4.46 -9.05
C VAL A 214 -21.99 5.53 -8.25
N ILE A 215 -21.44 5.20 -7.09
CA ILE A 215 -20.36 5.97 -6.45
C ILE A 215 -19.06 5.60 -7.15
N LEU A 216 -18.51 6.51 -7.94
CA LEU A 216 -17.23 6.32 -8.62
C LEU A 216 -16.10 6.97 -7.81
N GLU A 217 -15.24 6.15 -7.23
CA GLU A 217 -14.14 6.61 -6.38
C GLU A 217 -12.81 6.70 -7.15
N PHE A 218 -12.14 7.84 -7.04
CA PHE A 218 -10.78 8.07 -7.56
C PHE A 218 -9.77 8.04 -6.42
N LYS A 219 -8.97 6.97 -6.34
CA LYS A 219 -7.93 6.81 -5.32
C LYS A 219 -6.60 7.34 -5.83
N THR A 220 -5.95 8.22 -5.07
CA THR A 220 -4.67 8.79 -5.51
C THR A 220 -3.67 9.09 -4.39
N LYS A 221 -2.38 9.11 -4.74
CA LYS A 221 -1.25 9.72 -4.02
C LYS A 221 -0.67 10.94 -4.77
N SER A 222 -1.31 11.36 -5.86
CA SER A 222 -0.88 12.48 -6.70
C SER A 222 -1.53 13.80 -6.29
N ASN A 223 -1.00 14.89 -6.83
CA ASN A 223 -1.62 16.21 -6.83
C ASN A 223 -2.10 16.63 -8.24
N ASN A 224 -2.21 15.69 -9.18
CA ASN A 224 -2.57 15.97 -10.57
C ASN A 224 -4.09 16.12 -10.74
N ILE A 225 -4.61 17.26 -10.27
CA ILE A 225 -6.05 17.55 -10.23
C ILE A 225 -6.51 18.52 -11.33
N LYS A 226 -5.64 18.88 -12.27
CA LYS A 226 -5.92 19.90 -13.30
C LYS A 226 -7.25 19.62 -14.03
N TYR A 227 -7.45 18.37 -14.44
CA TYR A 227 -8.64 17.95 -15.15
C TYR A 227 -9.93 18.17 -14.34
N PHE A 228 -9.91 17.87 -13.04
CA PHE A 228 -11.05 18.13 -12.15
C PHE A 228 -11.31 19.63 -12.01
N LEU A 229 -10.28 20.47 -11.95
CA LEU A 229 -10.44 21.92 -11.83
C LEU A 229 -10.99 22.57 -13.11
N GLU A 230 -10.72 22.00 -14.28
CA GLU A 230 -11.09 22.58 -15.58
C GLU A 230 -12.43 22.06 -16.14
N ASN A 231 -12.98 20.97 -15.61
CA ASN A 231 -14.18 20.32 -16.15
C ASN A 231 -15.35 20.28 -15.15
N ASP A 232 -16.57 20.10 -15.64
CA ASP A 232 -17.73 19.83 -14.79
C ASP A 232 -17.69 18.39 -14.28
N VAL A 233 -17.69 18.23 -12.95
CA VAL A 233 -17.47 16.94 -12.28
C VAL A 233 -18.82 16.34 -11.88
N PRO A 234 -19.15 15.12 -12.33
CA PRO A 234 -20.37 14.42 -11.92
C PRO A 234 -20.47 14.28 -10.39
N LYS A 235 -21.66 14.55 -9.84
CA LYS A 235 -21.89 14.58 -8.38
C LYS A 235 -21.60 13.25 -7.69
N ASN A 236 -21.74 12.14 -8.41
CA ASN A 236 -21.50 10.79 -7.92
C ASN A 236 -20.02 10.35 -7.98
N ILE A 237 -19.10 11.27 -8.26
CA ILE A 237 -17.66 11.06 -8.14
C ILE A 237 -17.19 11.48 -6.74
N ILE A 238 -16.42 10.60 -6.10
CA ILE A 238 -15.66 10.91 -4.89
C ILE A 238 -14.15 10.82 -5.18
N CYS A 239 -13.35 11.74 -4.66
CA CYS A 239 -11.89 11.70 -4.79
C CYS A 239 -11.24 11.41 -3.44
N THR A 240 -10.45 10.36 -3.35
CA THR A 240 -9.83 9.95 -2.09
C THR A 240 -8.31 9.95 -2.19
N TRP A 241 -7.67 10.43 -1.13
CA TRP A 241 -6.21 10.51 -1.04
C TRP A 241 -5.69 9.47 -0.07
N SER A 242 -4.71 8.67 -0.49
CA SER A 242 -3.90 7.95 0.48
C SER A 242 -2.97 8.93 1.18
N LEU A 243 -3.01 8.97 2.49
CA LEU A 243 -2.21 9.85 3.32
C LEU A 243 -1.31 9.04 4.24
N ASN A 244 -0.17 9.63 4.58
CA ASN A 244 0.80 9.09 5.51
C ASN A 244 1.52 10.25 6.21
N THR A 245 2.34 9.93 7.21
CA THR A 245 3.19 10.95 7.82
C THR A 245 4.29 11.40 6.85
N PRO A 246 4.84 12.62 7.00
CA PRO A 246 5.99 13.04 6.20
C PRO A 246 7.15 12.04 6.27
N THR A 247 7.41 11.44 7.45
CA THR A 247 8.42 10.40 7.63
C THR A 247 8.20 9.21 6.69
N ILE A 248 6.99 8.68 6.60
CA ILE A 248 6.72 7.55 5.69
C ILE A 248 6.72 7.99 4.22
N ILE A 249 6.19 9.17 3.91
CA ILE A 249 6.15 9.65 2.53
C ILE A 249 7.57 9.82 1.98
N ASP A 250 8.46 10.48 2.72
CA ASP A 250 9.82 10.77 2.27
C ASP A 250 10.68 9.50 2.15
N ASN A 251 10.45 8.49 2.99
CA ASN A 251 11.29 7.29 3.04
C ASN A 251 10.72 6.07 2.31
N GLU A 252 9.41 6.00 2.08
CA GLU A 252 8.75 4.78 1.60
C GLU A 252 7.76 5.03 0.44
N GLU A 253 7.45 6.28 0.08
CA GLU A 253 6.50 6.64 -0.99
C GLU A 253 7.15 7.45 -2.13
N HIS A 254 8.26 6.96 -2.67
CA HIS A 254 9.02 7.67 -3.69
C HIS A 254 8.19 8.01 -4.95
N LEU A 255 8.50 9.18 -5.53
CA LEU A 255 7.84 9.77 -6.71
C LEU A 255 6.37 10.16 -6.52
N ALA A 256 5.76 9.90 -5.36
CA ALA A 256 4.43 10.39 -5.02
C ALA A 256 4.46 11.86 -4.55
N ALA A 257 3.30 12.50 -4.45
CA ALA A 257 3.22 13.86 -3.93
C ALA A 257 3.48 13.89 -2.41
N SER A 258 4.01 15.01 -1.88
CA SER A 258 4.16 15.20 -0.44
C SER A 258 2.81 15.30 0.26
N LEU A 259 2.78 15.18 1.60
CA LEU A 259 1.55 15.32 2.39
C LEU A 259 0.82 16.63 2.09
N GLU A 260 1.56 17.74 2.08
CA GLU A 260 1.03 19.09 1.88
C GLU A 260 0.38 19.20 0.50
N LYS A 261 1.04 18.67 -0.54
CA LYS A 261 0.52 18.67 -1.91
C LYS A 261 -0.75 17.82 -2.05
N ARG A 262 -0.84 16.69 -1.34
CA ARG A 262 -2.05 15.85 -1.33
C ARG A 262 -3.21 16.56 -0.62
N ILE A 263 -2.96 17.14 0.56
CA ILE A 263 -3.96 17.90 1.32
C ILE A 263 -4.42 19.13 0.52
N GLU A 264 -3.52 19.88 -0.10
CA GLU A 264 -3.86 21.03 -0.92
C GLU A 264 -4.69 20.63 -2.14
N ALA A 265 -4.33 19.53 -2.81
CA ALA A 265 -5.09 19.00 -3.93
C ALA A 265 -6.51 18.58 -3.50
N ALA A 266 -6.63 17.85 -2.39
CA ALA A 266 -7.91 17.48 -1.80
C ALA A 266 -8.75 18.71 -1.44
N LYS A 267 -8.15 19.74 -0.87
CA LYS A 267 -8.83 20.99 -0.52
C LYS A 267 -9.38 21.70 -1.75
N LYS A 268 -8.58 21.83 -2.82
CA LYS A 268 -9.02 22.44 -4.09
C LYS A 268 -10.17 21.66 -4.75
N VAL A 269 -10.09 20.33 -4.75
CA VAL A 269 -11.16 19.47 -5.27
C VAL A 269 -12.44 19.58 -4.41
N SER A 270 -12.29 19.60 -3.09
CA SER A 270 -13.41 19.80 -2.15
C SER A 270 -14.08 21.17 -2.30
N GLN A 271 -13.29 22.23 -2.50
CA GLN A 271 -13.80 23.59 -2.76
C GLN A 271 -14.61 23.69 -4.07
N LYS A 272 -14.33 22.80 -5.04
CA LYS A 272 -15.12 22.68 -6.26
C LYS A 272 -16.45 21.92 -6.07
N GLY A 273 -16.71 21.40 -4.86
CA GLY A 273 -17.94 20.69 -4.53
C GLY A 273 -17.86 19.17 -4.70
N VAL A 274 -16.68 18.62 -4.97
CA VAL A 274 -16.46 17.17 -5.04
C VAL A 274 -16.24 16.63 -3.64
N LEU A 275 -16.90 15.53 -3.26
CA LEU A 275 -16.63 14.88 -1.99
C LEU A 275 -15.23 14.28 -1.97
N VAL A 276 -14.56 14.44 -0.83
CA VAL A 276 -13.23 13.88 -0.63
C VAL A 276 -13.21 12.78 0.42
N GLY A 277 -12.14 11.99 0.46
CA GLY A 277 -11.94 10.98 1.50
C GLY A 277 -10.46 10.71 1.73
N PHE A 278 -10.16 10.05 2.84
CA PHE A 278 -8.78 9.85 3.27
C PHE A 278 -8.52 8.39 3.60
N HIS A 279 -7.51 7.81 2.96
CA HIS A 279 -7.07 6.44 3.21
C HIS A 279 -5.75 6.46 3.97
N PHE A 280 -5.77 6.02 5.22
CA PHE A 280 -4.58 5.65 5.98
C PHE A 280 -4.33 4.15 5.78
N HIS A 281 -3.93 3.81 4.56
CA HIS A 281 -3.64 2.44 4.17
C HIS A 281 -2.38 2.42 3.28
N PRO A 282 -1.22 2.08 3.84
CA PRO A 282 -1.00 1.57 5.20
C PRO A 282 -0.77 2.65 6.27
N ILE A 283 -1.22 2.39 7.50
CA ILE A 283 -0.58 2.90 8.72
C ILE A 283 0.67 2.05 9.00
N VAL A 284 1.79 2.69 9.31
CA VAL A 284 3.10 2.05 9.52
C VAL A 284 3.58 2.32 10.95
N HIS A 285 4.03 1.27 11.65
CA HIS A 285 4.58 1.38 12.99
C HIS A 285 6.07 1.71 12.95
N TYR A 286 6.47 2.79 13.60
CA TYR A 286 7.85 3.25 13.75
C TYR A 286 7.97 4.13 15.02
N GLU A 287 9.17 4.56 15.38
CA GLU A 287 9.39 5.46 16.52
C GLU A 287 8.55 6.75 16.39
N ASN A 288 7.77 7.10 17.42
CA ASN A 288 6.90 8.30 17.49
C ASN A 288 5.79 8.36 16.43
N TYR A 289 5.40 7.22 15.85
CA TYR A 289 4.40 7.20 14.79
C TYR A 289 3.04 7.74 15.23
N LEU A 290 2.60 7.47 16.46
CA LEU A 290 1.30 7.93 16.96
C LEU A 290 1.22 9.45 16.92
N GLU A 291 2.23 10.13 17.48
CA GLU A 291 2.31 11.58 17.52
C GLU A 291 2.35 12.17 16.11
N GLU A 292 3.16 11.61 15.20
CA GLU A 292 3.23 12.11 13.83
C GLU A 292 1.91 11.93 13.07
N TYR A 293 1.23 10.78 13.23
CA TYR A 293 -0.08 10.57 12.62
C TYR A 293 -1.15 11.47 13.25
N GLU A 294 -1.11 11.71 14.56
CA GLU A 294 -2.04 12.62 15.25
C GLU A 294 -2.02 14.01 14.62
N GLU A 295 -0.83 14.53 14.29
CA GLU A 295 -0.68 15.82 13.63
C GLU A 295 -1.27 15.83 12.20
N VAL A 296 -1.14 14.72 11.45
CA VAL A 296 -1.83 14.58 10.16
C VAL A 296 -3.35 14.61 10.36
N TYR A 297 -3.88 13.86 11.33
CA TYR A 297 -5.32 13.81 11.62
C TYR A 297 -5.87 15.19 12.02
N LYS A 298 -5.20 15.90 12.94
CA LYS A 298 -5.57 17.27 13.34
C LYS A 298 -5.51 18.25 12.17
N THR A 299 -4.53 18.10 11.28
CA THR A 299 -4.44 18.91 10.06
C THR A 299 -5.66 18.70 9.16
N LEU A 300 -6.14 17.46 9.03
CA LEU A 300 -7.36 17.19 8.26
C LEU A 300 -8.61 17.77 8.95
N ILE A 301 -8.75 17.57 10.26
CA ILE A 301 -9.89 18.09 11.04
C ILE A 301 -10.00 19.61 10.93
N SER A 302 -8.86 20.32 10.92
CA SER A 302 -8.82 21.78 10.81
C SER A 302 -9.04 22.30 9.38
N ASN A 303 -8.78 21.50 8.35
CA ASN A 303 -8.85 21.95 6.95
C ASN A 303 -10.12 21.52 6.20
N PHE A 304 -10.86 20.51 6.69
CA PHE A 304 -12.00 19.95 6.00
C PHE A 304 -13.27 19.98 6.86
N GLU A 305 -14.37 20.43 6.25
CA GLU A 305 -15.71 20.27 6.80
C GLU A 305 -16.11 18.78 6.70
N PRO A 306 -16.56 18.13 7.79
CA PRO A 306 -16.86 16.70 7.77
C PRO A 306 -17.98 16.35 6.78
N ASN A 307 -18.90 17.28 6.48
CA ASN A 307 -19.94 17.06 5.49
C ASN A 307 -19.40 16.90 4.05
N LYS A 308 -18.20 17.44 3.77
CA LYS A 308 -17.50 17.29 2.49
C LYS A 308 -16.54 16.11 2.44
N VAL A 309 -16.40 15.39 3.55
CA VAL A 309 -15.58 14.18 3.66
C VAL A 309 -16.51 12.97 3.68
N ALA A 310 -16.40 12.09 2.69
CA ALA A 310 -17.20 10.87 2.60
C ALA A 310 -16.71 9.81 3.58
N LEU A 311 -15.39 9.59 3.64
CA LEU A 311 -14.81 8.48 4.36
C LEU A 311 -13.42 8.77 4.94
N VAL A 312 -13.11 8.03 6.01
CA VAL A 312 -11.75 7.77 6.46
C VAL A 312 -11.57 6.26 6.60
N SER A 313 -10.66 5.67 5.84
CA SER A 313 -10.33 4.25 5.98
C SER A 313 -8.99 4.07 6.67
N MET A 314 -8.87 3.05 7.51
CA MET A 314 -7.60 2.66 8.12
C MET A 314 -7.26 1.22 7.73
N GLY A 315 -5.99 0.93 7.52
CA GLY A 315 -5.52 -0.41 7.22
C GLY A 315 -4.01 -0.50 7.36
N THR A 316 -3.50 -1.70 7.53
CA THR A 316 -2.08 -1.94 7.75
C THR A 316 -1.41 -2.63 6.57
N LEU A 317 -0.08 -2.59 6.58
CA LEU A 317 0.73 -3.39 5.68
C LEU A 317 0.33 -4.86 5.76
N THR A 318 -0.01 -5.41 4.59
CA THR A 318 -0.40 -6.81 4.46
C THR A 318 0.29 -7.42 3.24
N PHE A 319 1.13 -8.41 3.47
CA PHE A 319 1.94 -9.03 2.44
C PHE A 319 1.60 -10.50 2.23
N ILE A 320 1.59 -10.93 0.97
CA ILE A 320 1.70 -12.35 0.63
C ILE A 320 3.17 -12.72 0.43
N LYS A 321 3.52 -13.99 0.64
CA LYS A 321 4.92 -14.47 0.50
C LYS A 321 5.59 -14.04 -0.81
N PRO A 322 4.93 -14.11 -2.00
CA PRO A 322 5.54 -13.63 -3.25
C PRO A 322 5.91 -12.15 -3.25
N VAL A 323 5.13 -11.29 -2.58
CA VAL A 323 5.40 -9.84 -2.50
C VAL A 323 6.65 -9.59 -1.65
N ILE A 324 6.79 -10.27 -0.51
CA ILE A 324 7.99 -10.16 0.35
C ILE A 324 9.25 -10.53 -0.45
N GLN A 325 9.20 -11.61 -1.23
CA GLN A 325 10.32 -12.01 -2.08
C GLN A 325 10.62 -10.96 -3.16
N LYS A 326 9.60 -10.39 -3.80
CA LYS A 326 9.81 -9.32 -4.79
C LYS A 326 10.39 -8.05 -4.18
N ILE A 327 9.98 -7.68 -2.96
CA ILE A 327 10.58 -6.55 -2.23
C ILE A 327 12.08 -6.82 -2.00
N ARG A 328 12.45 -8.03 -1.53
CA ARG A 328 13.86 -8.44 -1.37
C ARG A 328 14.68 -8.52 -2.66
N ASN A 329 14.01 -8.56 -3.82
CA ASN A 329 14.68 -8.52 -5.12
C ASN A 329 14.94 -7.10 -5.62
N ARG A 330 14.33 -6.09 -5.01
CA ARG A 330 14.58 -4.69 -5.37
C ARG A 330 15.82 -4.20 -4.61
N ASN A 331 16.70 -3.49 -5.30
CA ASN A 331 17.90 -2.91 -4.70
C ASN A 331 17.62 -1.48 -4.21
N PHE A 332 16.95 -1.37 -3.07
CA PHE A 332 16.60 -0.08 -2.46
C PHE A 332 16.62 -0.17 -0.93
N LYS A 333 16.69 0.98 -0.25
CA LYS A 333 16.64 1.04 1.22
C LYS A 333 15.19 1.18 1.69
N SER A 334 14.81 0.45 2.73
CA SER A 334 13.46 0.46 3.29
C SER A 334 13.42 -0.23 4.64
N LYS A 335 12.53 0.21 5.52
CA LYS A 335 12.24 -0.43 6.83
C LYS A 335 10.99 -1.31 6.80
N ILE A 336 10.27 -1.36 5.68
CA ILE A 336 8.96 -2.02 5.59
C ILE A 336 8.99 -3.50 5.96
N LEU A 337 10.05 -4.25 5.63
CA LEU A 337 10.15 -5.68 5.99
C LEU A 337 10.70 -5.92 7.42
N GLN A 338 11.21 -4.89 8.09
CA GLN A 338 11.69 -4.96 9.47
C GLN A 338 10.52 -5.08 10.48
N MET A 339 9.32 -4.65 10.10
CA MET A 339 8.12 -4.74 10.95
C MET A 339 7.87 -6.15 11.52
N PRO A 340 7.31 -6.27 12.74
CA PRO A 340 6.85 -7.57 13.23
C PRO A 340 5.74 -8.10 12.32
N MET A 341 5.84 -9.37 11.95
CA MET A 341 4.90 -10.04 11.05
C MET A 341 4.34 -11.30 11.70
N VAL A 342 3.02 -11.38 11.74
CA VAL A 342 2.26 -12.57 12.14
C VAL A 342 1.32 -12.97 11.01
N ASP A 343 0.82 -14.21 11.06
CA ASP A 343 -0.25 -14.61 10.16
C ASP A 343 -1.53 -13.81 10.45
N ALA A 344 -2.10 -13.24 9.40
CA ALA A 344 -3.34 -12.50 9.41
C ALA A 344 -4.18 -13.02 8.23
N ASN A 345 -4.93 -14.10 8.46
CA ASN A 345 -5.76 -14.76 7.45
C ASN A 345 -4.96 -15.23 6.22
N GLY A 346 -3.83 -15.91 6.44
CA GLY A 346 -2.98 -16.44 5.36
C GLY A 346 -2.08 -15.38 4.68
N LYS A 347 -2.11 -14.14 5.19
CA LYS A 347 -1.21 -13.05 4.81
C LYS A 347 -0.31 -12.69 6.00
N GLN A 348 0.69 -11.84 5.78
CA GLN A 348 1.62 -11.39 6.82
C GLN A 348 1.35 -9.92 7.13
N SER A 349 1.11 -9.59 8.40
CA SER A 349 0.78 -8.24 8.86
C SER A 349 1.17 -8.04 10.33
N TYR A 350 0.89 -6.87 10.90
CA TYR A 350 1.18 -6.58 12.32
C TYR A 350 0.38 -7.48 13.27
N PRO A 351 0.90 -7.73 14.48
CA PRO A 351 0.11 -8.27 15.59
C PRO A 351 -1.16 -7.45 15.88
N LEU A 352 -2.24 -8.12 16.31
CA LEU A 352 -3.53 -7.46 16.61
C LEU A 352 -3.41 -6.34 17.64
N GLU A 353 -2.54 -6.46 18.64
CA GLU A 353 -2.39 -5.42 19.66
C GLU A 353 -1.80 -4.11 19.10
N ILE A 354 -0.83 -4.21 18.18
CA ILE A 354 -0.28 -3.03 17.49
C ILE A 354 -1.36 -2.40 16.60
N LYS A 355 -2.16 -3.23 15.92
CA LYS A 355 -3.30 -2.77 15.09
C LYS A 355 -4.36 -2.04 15.92
N ARG A 356 -4.68 -2.57 17.09
CA ARG A 356 -5.63 -1.98 18.03
C ARG A 356 -5.18 -0.60 18.48
N GLU A 357 -3.94 -0.48 18.94
CA GLU A 357 -3.37 0.80 19.37
C GLU A 357 -3.47 1.86 18.27
N MET A 358 -2.98 1.55 17.07
CA MET A 358 -2.96 2.52 15.97
C MET A 358 -4.35 2.95 15.51
N PHE A 359 -5.30 2.01 15.42
CA PHE A 359 -6.63 2.30 14.92
C PHE A 359 -7.49 3.00 15.97
N SER A 360 -7.39 2.61 17.24
CA SER A 360 -8.05 3.31 18.35
C SER A 360 -7.51 4.74 18.48
N HIS A 361 -6.19 4.94 18.37
CA HIS A 361 -5.60 6.28 18.40
C HIS A 361 -6.12 7.16 17.25
N ALA A 362 -6.13 6.63 16.02
CA ALA A 362 -6.67 7.34 14.86
C ALA A 362 -8.16 7.69 15.03
N TYR A 363 -9.00 6.70 15.35
CA TYR A 363 -10.44 6.91 15.53
C TYR A 363 -10.75 7.91 16.66
N ASN A 364 -10.04 7.83 17.79
CA ASN A 364 -10.20 8.76 18.91
C ASN A 364 -9.81 10.20 18.54
N THR A 365 -8.75 10.38 17.75
CA THR A 365 -8.34 11.71 17.28
C THR A 365 -9.41 12.33 16.38
N PHE A 366 -10.08 11.50 15.56
CA PHE A 366 -11.20 11.91 14.71
C PHE A 366 -12.55 12.06 15.42
N LYS A 367 -12.58 12.14 16.76
CA LYS A 367 -13.82 12.37 17.54
C LYS A 367 -14.74 13.49 16.99
N PRO A 368 -14.24 14.65 16.51
CA PRO A 368 -15.09 15.69 15.94
C PRO A 368 -15.88 15.28 14.67
N TRP A 369 -15.43 14.21 14.01
CA TRP A 369 -15.98 13.67 12.75
C TRP A 369 -16.85 12.41 12.96
N HIS A 370 -16.92 11.88 14.19
CA HIS A 370 -17.84 10.79 14.52
C HIS A 370 -19.28 11.15 14.14
N ASP A 371 -20.03 10.16 13.66
CA ASP A 371 -21.40 10.26 13.13
C ASP A 371 -21.57 11.14 11.89
N LYS A 372 -20.48 11.75 11.37
CA LYS A 372 -20.51 12.64 10.20
C LYS A 372 -19.70 12.11 9.04
N VAL A 373 -18.66 11.33 9.31
CA VAL A 373 -17.78 10.72 8.30
C VAL A 373 -17.82 9.22 8.52
N TYR A 374 -17.84 8.44 7.44
CA TYR A 374 -17.84 6.99 7.56
C TYR A 374 -16.42 6.47 7.84
N PHE A 375 -16.26 5.69 8.90
CA PHE A 375 -14.98 5.08 9.28
C PHE A 375 -15.03 3.57 9.04
N TYR A 376 -13.97 3.00 8.49
CA TYR A 376 -13.86 1.54 8.36
C TYR A 376 -12.42 1.03 8.36
N LEU A 377 -12.26 -0.24 8.70
CA LEU A 377 -10.97 -0.94 8.69
C LEU A 377 -10.86 -1.81 7.43
N CYS A 378 -9.91 -1.52 6.55
CA CYS A 378 -9.72 -2.19 5.27
C CYS A 378 -8.73 -3.36 5.39
N MET A 379 -9.15 -4.56 4.99
CA MET A 379 -8.37 -5.81 5.08
C MET A 379 -8.06 -6.28 6.52
N GLU A 380 -8.71 -5.69 7.51
CA GLU A 380 -8.44 -5.98 8.91
C GLU A 380 -9.42 -6.97 9.52
N ASP A 381 -8.94 -7.69 10.53
CA ASP A 381 -9.71 -8.68 11.26
C ASP A 381 -10.96 -8.04 11.90
N HIS A 382 -12.10 -8.72 11.80
CA HIS A 382 -13.35 -8.16 12.30
C HIS A 382 -13.35 -7.95 13.82
N SER A 383 -12.53 -8.70 14.58
CA SER A 383 -12.40 -8.50 16.04
C SER A 383 -11.95 -7.09 16.42
N LEU A 384 -11.22 -6.39 15.54
CA LEU A 384 -10.78 -5.01 15.77
C LEU A 384 -11.93 -4.00 15.74
N TRP A 385 -13.07 -4.32 15.13
CA TRP A 385 -14.18 -3.37 14.99
C TRP A 385 -14.75 -2.95 16.33
N LYS A 386 -15.14 -3.92 17.16
CA LYS A 386 -15.70 -3.63 18.48
C LYS A 386 -14.71 -2.90 19.38
N ASP A 387 -13.44 -3.25 19.30
CA ASP A 387 -12.41 -2.66 20.15
C ASP A 387 -12.00 -1.25 19.71
N VAL A 388 -12.09 -0.93 18.42
CA VAL A 388 -11.74 0.39 17.87
C VAL A 388 -12.95 1.32 17.84
N PHE A 389 -14.09 0.86 17.30
CA PHE A 389 -15.27 1.68 17.05
C PHE A 389 -16.36 1.54 18.13
N GLY A 390 -16.28 0.51 18.98
CA GLY A 390 -17.34 0.20 19.96
C GLY A 390 -18.50 -0.62 19.38
N TYR A 391 -18.48 -0.92 18.07
CA TYR A 391 -19.50 -1.70 17.38
C TYR A 391 -18.89 -2.57 16.28
N GLU A 392 -19.64 -3.55 15.79
CA GLU A 392 -19.31 -4.32 14.59
C GLU A 392 -20.59 -4.59 13.78
N TYR A 393 -20.42 -4.77 12.47
CA TYR A 393 -21.49 -5.29 11.60
C TYR A 393 -21.54 -6.82 11.67
N ALA A 394 -22.70 -7.42 11.44
CA ALA A 394 -22.84 -8.88 11.42
C ALA A 394 -22.25 -9.49 10.14
N THR A 395 -22.35 -8.77 9.02
CA THR A 395 -21.91 -9.26 7.69
C THR A 395 -21.18 -8.18 6.88
N ASN A 396 -20.47 -8.59 5.83
CA ASN A 396 -19.90 -7.67 4.85
C ASN A 396 -20.99 -6.88 4.11
N ASP A 397 -22.11 -7.52 3.79
CA ASP A 397 -23.20 -6.89 3.03
C ASP A 397 -23.89 -5.79 3.85
N GLU A 398 -24.06 -6.00 5.15
CA GLU A 398 -24.56 -4.97 6.07
C GLU A 398 -23.60 -3.77 6.12
N MET A 399 -22.31 -4.01 6.31
CA MET A 399 -21.28 -2.97 6.30
C MET A 399 -21.24 -2.19 4.98
N GLU A 400 -21.27 -2.91 3.85
CA GLU A 400 -21.28 -2.32 2.51
C GLU A 400 -22.52 -1.46 2.28
N ASN A 401 -23.70 -1.91 2.70
CA ASN A 401 -24.94 -1.17 2.55
C ASN A 401 -24.93 0.12 3.37
N GLU A 402 -24.51 0.07 4.63
CA GLU A 402 -24.38 1.26 5.48
C GLU A 402 -23.36 2.25 4.93
N MET A 403 -22.22 1.75 4.43
CA MET A 403 -21.21 2.57 3.76
C MET A 403 -21.77 3.29 2.53
N LYS A 404 -22.45 2.55 1.64
CA LYS A 404 -23.05 3.10 0.42
C LYS A 404 -24.11 4.15 0.74
N THR A 405 -24.97 3.89 1.72
CA THR A 405 -25.99 4.84 2.19
C THR A 405 -25.33 6.12 2.67
N SER A 406 -24.33 6.02 3.56
CA SER A 406 -23.59 7.18 4.07
C SER A 406 -22.96 8.04 2.96
N TYR A 407 -22.39 7.41 1.93
CA TYR A 407 -21.82 8.12 0.79
C TYR A 407 -22.89 8.77 -0.09
N PHE A 408 -23.98 8.05 -0.39
CA PHE A 408 -25.07 8.57 -1.22
C PHE A 408 -25.82 9.71 -0.56
N ASP A 409 -26.03 9.68 0.75
CA ASP A 409 -26.65 10.77 1.50
C ASP A 409 -25.83 12.07 1.35
N LYS A 410 -24.50 11.95 1.37
CA LYS A 410 -23.62 13.10 1.11
C LYS A 410 -23.68 13.55 -0.35
N ILE A 411 -23.65 12.61 -1.31
CA ILE A 411 -23.72 12.92 -2.75
C ILE A 411 -25.01 13.68 -3.09
N THR A 412 -26.14 13.22 -2.55
CA THR A 412 -27.46 13.84 -2.78
C THR A 412 -27.60 15.19 -2.07
N ALA A 413 -26.87 15.41 -0.98
CA ALA A 413 -26.82 16.70 -0.28
C ALA A 413 -25.96 17.77 -1.01
N ILE A 414 -25.18 17.41 -2.03
CA ILE A 414 -24.44 18.37 -2.86
C ILE A 414 -25.43 19.18 -3.69
N LYS A 415 -25.59 20.47 -3.33
CA LYS A 415 -26.46 21.41 -4.04
C LYS A 415 -25.97 21.66 -5.46
#